data_AF-A0AAD6R875-F1
#
_entry.id   AF-A0AAD6R875-F1
#
_cell.length_a   1.000
_cell.length_b   1.000
_cell.length_c   1.000
_cell.angle_alpha   90.00
_cell.angle_beta   90.00
_cell.angle_gamma   90.00
#
_symmetry.space_group_name_H-M   'P 1'
#
loop_
_entity.id
_entity.type
_entity.pdbx_description
1 polymer ?
#
loop_
_entity_poly.entity_id
_entity_poly.type
_entity_poly.pdbx_seq_one_letter_code
_entity_poly.pdbx_strand_id
1 'polypeptide(L)'
;MGFKLAAHSTSRSFYKGKQGNPSSGFSFPAAAFLQSTSRDPSRQPTTMTKRTKKAGIVGKYGTRYGASLRKQIKKMEVSQHSKFFCEFCGKYAVKRKAVGIWGCKDCGKVKAGGAYTLNTASAVTVRSTIRRLREQTES
;
A
#
# COMPACT_ATOMS: atom_id res chain seq x y z
N MET A 1 -15.60 -5.57 -51.37
CA MET A 1 -16.29 -6.02 -50.13
C MET A 1 -15.32 -5.78 -48.97
N GLY A 2 -15.39 -4.61 -48.34
CA GLY A 2 -14.46 -4.19 -47.29
C GLY A 2 -15.22 -3.86 -46.01
N PHE A 3 -15.05 -4.68 -44.98
CA PHE A 3 -15.64 -4.46 -43.66
C PHE A 3 -14.68 -3.60 -42.81
N LYS A 4 -15.04 -2.31 -42.64
CA LYS A 4 -14.45 -1.43 -41.63
C LYS A 4 -15.07 -1.76 -40.27
N LEU A 5 -14.29 -2.33 -39.35
CA LEU A 5 -14.67 -2.41 -37.93
C LEU A 5 -14.28 -1.11 -37.21
N ALA A 6 -15.28 -0.44 -36.66
CA ALA A 6 -15.16 0.78 -35.88
C ALA A 6 -14.64 0.50 -34.47
N ALA A 7 -13.66 1.30 -34.05
CA ALA A 7 -13.15 1.35 -32.68
C ALA A 7 -14.18 2.04 -31.76
N HIS A 8 -14.64 1.32 -30.73
CA HIS A 8 -15.43 1.90 -29.64
C HIS A 8 -14.49 2.55 -28.61
N SER A 9 -14.48 3.88 -28.59
CA SER A 9 -13.95 4.67 -27.48
C SER A 9 -15.07 4.85 -26.44
N THR A 10 -14.83 4.42 -25.21
CA THR A 10 -15.71 4.73 -24.07
C THR A 10 -14.98 5.64 -23.09
N SER A 11 -15.09 6.93 -23.35
CA SER A 11 -14.82 8.02 -22.42
C SER A 11 -15.84 7.99 -21.29
N ARG A 12 -15.43 7.62 -20.06
CA ARG A 12 -16.34 7.64 -18.91
C ARG A 12 -16.27 8.99 -18.20
N SER A 13 -17.35 9.72 -18.39
CA SER A 13 -17.59 11.09 -17.97
C SER A 13 -17.68 11.26 -16.45
N PHE A 14 -17.27 12.47 -16.08
CA PHE A 14 -17.17 13.09 -14.77
C PHE A 14 -18.57 13.33 -14.18
N TYR A 15 -18.91 12.72 -13.03
CA TYR A 15 -20.13 13.06 -12.31
C TYR A 15 -19.86 14.09 -11.21
N LYS A 16 -20.43 15.29 -11.42
CA LYS A 16 -20.69 16.35 -10.43
C LYS A 16 -21.81 15.92 -9.50
N GLY A 17 -21.69 16.21 -8.20
CA GLY A 17 -22.78 16.16 -7.23
C GLY A 17 -22.60 17.24 -6.16
N LYS A 18 -23.35 18.35 -6.28
CA LYS A 18 -23.55 19.40 -5.28
C LYS A 18 -24.60 18.95 -4.25
N GLN A 19 -24.48 19.41 -3.01
CA GLN A 19 -25.53 19.71 -2.00
C GLN A 19 -24.72 20.20 -0.77
N GLY A 20 -24.94 21.34 -0.11
CA GLY A 20 -26.12 22.14 0.17
C GLY A 20 -26.02 22.49 1.66
N ASN A 21 -25.81 23.77 1.98
CA ASN A 21 -25.58 24.30 3.33
C ASN A 21 -26.91 24.48 4.07
N PRO A 22 -26.93 24.46 5.43
CA PRO A 22 -27.80 25.37 6.15
C PRO A 22 -27.09 26.15 7.27
N SER A 23 -27.32 27.45 7.23
CA SER A 23 -27.05 28.48 8.22
C SER A 23 -27.85 28.31 9.52
N SER A 24 -27.18 28.42 10.66
CA SER A 24 -27.64 29.07 11.92
C SER A 24 -26.44 28.98 12.90
N GLY A 25 -25.95 30.03 13.54
CA GLY A 25 -26.64 31.19 14.07
C GLY A 25 -26.91 30.97 15.57
N PHE A 26 -25.87 30.79 16.39
CA PHE A 26 -25.98 30.88 17.84
C PHE A 26 -24.78 31.61 18.45
N SER A 27 -25.06 32.85 18.82
CA SER A 27 -24.27 33.73 19.65
C SER A 27 -24.49 33.33 21.11
N PHE A 28 -23.43 33.11 21.88
CA PHE A 28 -23.49 33.18 23.34
C PHE A 28 -22.29 33.97 23.89
N PRO A 29 -22.49 34.78 24.94
CA PRO A 29 -21.61 35.88 25.29
C PRO A 29 -20.45 35.46 26.22
N ALA A 30 -19.51 36.39 26.31
CA ALA A 30 -18.32 36.39 27.14
C ALA A 30 -18.62 36.15 28.63
N ALA A 31 -17.97 35.15 29.21
CA ALA A 31 -17.67 35.11 30.63
C ALA A 31 -16.25 34.57 30.80
N ALA A 32 -15.40 35.43 31.35
CA ALA A 32 -14.02 35.17 31.70
C ALA A 32 -13.93 34.03 32.72
N PHE A 33 -13.17 32.99 32.37
CA PHE A 33 -12.52 32.16 33.38
C PHE A 33 -11.04 32.08 33.04
N LEU A 34 -10.29 32.98 33.67
CA LEU A 34 -8.84 32.99 33.72
C LEU A 34 -8.36 31.73 34.45
N GLN A 35 -8.22 30.63 33.72
CA GLN A 35 -7.30 29.56 34.11
C GLN A 35 -6.08 29.67 33.20
N SER A 36 -5.01 30.20 33.77
CA SER A 36 -3.65 30.17 33.26
C SER A 36 -3.20 28.72 33.03
N THR A 37 -3.55 28.17 31.86
CA THR A 37 -2.73 27.13 31.25
C THR A 37 -1.75 27.85 30.35
N SER A 38 -0.51 27.96 30.80
CA SER A 38 0.63 28.31 29.98
C SER A 38 0.68 27.35 28.79
N ARG A 39 0.01 27.71 27.69
CA ARG A 39 0.27 27.13 26.37
C ARG A 39 1.60 27.69 25.93
N ASP A 40 2.66 27.02 26.36
CA ASP A 40 4.01 27.24 25.91
C ASP A 40 4.04 27.19 24.36
N PRO A 41 4.26 28.32 23.65
CA PRO A 41 4.30 28.35 22.19
C PRO A 41 5.56 27.68 21.62
N SER A 42 6.51 27.30 22.48
CA SER A 42 7.80 26.76 22.06
C SER A 42 7.76 25.26 21.75
N ARG A 43 6.68 24.54 22.10
CA ARG A 43 6.59 23.10 21.84
C ARG A 43 6.00 22.82 20.45
N GLN A 44 6.79 23.10 19.41
CA GLN A 44 6.49 22.54 18.09
C GLN A 44 6.61 21.01 18.16
N PRO A 45 5.58 20.23 17.81
CA PRO A 45 5.78 18.81 17.54
C PRO A 45 6.75 18.74 16.37
N THR A 46 7.93 18.16 16.57
CA THR A 46 8.92 17.91 15.52
C THR A 46 8.33 16.89 14.54
N THR A 47 7.48 17.37 13.64
CA THR A 47 6.93 16.57 12.55
C THR A 47 8.12 16.18 11.68
N MET A 48 8.50 14.90 11.72
CA MET A 48 9.62 14.36 10.96
C MET A 48 9.43 14.70 9.48
N THR A 49 10.23 15.63 8.97
CA THR A 49 10.15 16.05 7.58
C THR A 49 10.62 14.92 6.67
N LYS A 50 9.92 14.75 5.54
CA LYS A 50 10.22 13.67 4.60
C LYS A 50 11.63 13.86 4.02
N ARG A 51 12.58 13.03 4.46
CA ARG A 51 14.01 13.10 4.08
C ARG A 51 14.28 13.06 2.57
N THR A 52 13.45 12.35 1.78
CA THR A 52 13.69 12.21 0.34
C THR A 52 12.41 12.34 -0.48
N LYS A 53 12.46 13.06 -1.60
CA LYS A 53 11.33 13.22 -2.53
C LYS A 53 11.13 11.94 -3.38
N LYS A 54 12.19 11.47 -4.04
CA LYS A 54 12.14 10.38 -5.05
C LYS A 54 12.88 9.10 -4.63
N ALA A 55 13.99 9.22 -3.89
CA ALA A 55 14.86 8.09 -3.59
C ALA A 55 14.21 7.04 -2.68
N GLY A 56 13.73 7.39 -1.48
CA GLY A 56 13.22 6.39 -0.53
C GLY A 56 14.33 5.45 -0.04
N ILE A 57 14.04 4.15 0.06
CA ILE A 57 14.96 3.12 0.59
C ILE A 57 16.29 3.02 -0.16
N VAL A 58 16.29 3.34 -1.47
CA VAL A 58 17.50 3.33 -2.32
C VAL A 58 18.41 4.55 -2.11
N GLY A 59 18.09 5.42 -1.14
CA GLY A 59 18.97 6.52 -0.73
C GLY A 59 20.35 6.05 -0.26
N LYS A 60 20.47 4.80 0.21
CA LYS A 60 21.74 4.18 0.61
C LYS A 60 22.80 4.10 -0.50
N TYR A 61 22.37 4.05 -1.77
CA TYR A 61 23.29 3.96 -2.90
C TYR A 61 23.87 5.32 -3.33
N GLY A 62 23.31 6.43 -2.83
CA GLY A 62 23.73 7.79 -3.18
C GLY A 62 23.64 8.07 -4.69
N THR A 63 24.69 8.65 -5.25
CA THR A 63 24.79 9.00 -6.68
C THR A 63 25.14 7.80 -7.58
N ARG A 64 25.62 6.69 -7.00
CA ARG A 64 26.16 5.53 -7.73
C ARG A 64 25.07 4.71 -8.44
N TYR A 65 25.45 4.01 -9.53
CA TYR A 65 24.64 3.08 -10.35
C TYR A 65 23.56 3.69 -11.27
N GLY A 66 23.31 5.00 -11.20
CA GLY A 66 22.36 5.67 -12.09
C GLY A 66 20.88 5.47 -11.74
N ALA A 67 20.01 6.24 -12.39
CA ALA A 67 18.60 6.35 -11.99
C ALA A 67 17.73 5.13 -12.35
N SER A 68 18.00 4.45 -13.47
CA SER A 68 17.19 3.31 -13.94
C SER A 68 17.28 2.12 -12.99
N LEU A 69 18.51 1.70 -12.65
CA LEU A 69 18.77 0.61 -11.71
C LEU A 69 18.19 0.90 -10.33
N ARG A 70 18.35 2.13 -9.82
CA ARG A 70 17.76 2.54 -8.53
C ARG A 70 16.23 2.47 -8.53
N LYS A 71 15.56 2.76 -9.65
CA LYS A 71 14.09 2.63 -9.74
C LYS A 71 13.64 1.17 -9.68
N GLN A 72 14.36 0.26 -10.32
CA GLN A 72 14.04 -1.18 -10.30
C GLN A 72 14.28 -1.78 -8.91
N ILE A 73 15.45 -1.53 -8.33
CA ILE A 73 15.80 -2.02 -6.99
C ILE A 73 14.85 -1.48 -5.93
N LYS A 74 14.42 -0.21 -6.04
CA LYS A 74 13.44 0.37 -5.11
C LYS A 74 12.15 -0.46 -5.05
N LYS A 75 11.63 -0.93 -6.19
CA LYS A 75 10.41 -1.75 -6.21
C LYS A 75 10.62 -3.07 -5.47
N MET A 76 11.75 -3.73 -5.72
CA MET A 76 12.09 -5.02 -5.09
C MET A 76 12.41 -4.89 -3.60
N GLU A 77 13.15 -3.86 -3.19
CA GLU A 77 13.50 -3.64 -1.78
C GLU A 77 12.29 -3.23 -0.94
N VAL A 78 11.36 -2.44 -1.50
CA VAL A 78 10.12 -2.10 -0.80
C VAL A 78 9.27 -3.35 -0.56
N SER A 79 9.06 -4.18 -1.59
CA SER A 79 8.29 -5.41 -1.42
C SER A 79 8.99 -6.39 -0.46
N GLN A 80 10.31 -6.49 -0.53
CA GLN A 80 11.10 -7.36 0.34
C GLN A 80 10.98 -6.98 1.83
N HIS A 81 11.00 -5.69 2.15
CA HIS A 81 10.93 -5.20 3.54
C HIS A 81 9.49 -4.97 4.05
N SER A 82 8.51 -5.03 3.15
CA SER A 82 7.10 -4.92 3.53
C SER A 82 6.64 -6.13 4.35
N LYS A 83 5.65 -5.91 5.22
CA LYS A 83 4.97 -6.98 5.94
C LYS A 83 3.81 -7.47 5.07
N PHE A 84 3.72 -8.78 4.86
CA PHE A 84 2.61 -9.38 4.10
C PHE A 84 1.53 -9.92 5.03
N PHE A 85 0.32 -10.03 4.45
CA PHE A 85 -0.82 -10.68 5.07
C PHE A 85 -0.56 -12.18 5.24
N CYS A 86 -0.84 -12.71 6.41
CA CYS A 86 -0.78 -14.14 6.69
C CYS A 86 -2.14 -14.80 6.43
N GLU A 87 -2.19 -15.76 5.52
CA GLU A 87 -3.39 -16.56 5.22
C GLU A 87 -3.87 -17.41 6.43
N PHE A 88 -3.03 -17.62 7.46
CA PHE A 88 -3.36 -18.46 8.61
C PHE A 88 -3.86 -17.68 9.83
N CYS A 89 -3.27 -16.51 10.14
CA CYS A 89 -3.61 -15.75 11.35
C CYS A 89 -4.33 -14.42 11.05
N GLY A 90 -4.48 -14.05 9.77
CA GLY A 90 -5.16 -12.82 9.37
C GLY A 90 -4.39 -11.52 9.66
N LYS A 91 -3.16 -11.59 10.19
CA LYS A 91 -2.35 -10.42 10.57
C LYS A 91 -1.27 -10.12 9.53
N TYR A 92 -0.89 -8.85 9.41
CA TYR A 92 0.26 -8.40 8.60
C TYR A 92 1.58 -8.59 9.36
N ALA A 93 1.99 -9.85 9.53
CA ALA A 93 3.16 -10.21 10.33
C ALA A 93 4.20 -11.06 9.57
N VAL A 94 3.95 -11.38 8.30
CA VAL A 94 4.86 -12.20 7.50
C VAL A 94 6.04 -11.36 7.04
N LYS A 95 7.25 -11.82 7.35
CA LYS A 95 8.52 -11.21 6.92
C LYS A 95 9.39 -12.24 6.22
N ARG A 96 10.25 -11.76 5.32
CA ARG A 96 11.24 -12.59 4.64
C ARG A 96 12.32 -13.03 5.62
N LYS A 97 12.62 -14.34 5.67
CA LYS A 97 13.76 -14.90 6.40
C LYS A 97 14.95 -15.09 5.46
N ALA A 98 14.71 -15.76 4.34
CA ALA A 98 15.69 -16.00 3.28
C ALA A 98 15.03 -15.84 1.91
N VAL A 99 15.80 -16.00 0.83
CA VAL A 99 15.26 -15.99 -0.54
C VAL A 99 14.19 -17.09 -0.66
N GLY A 100 12.97 -16.72 -1.05
CA GLY A 100 11.86 -17.66 -1.21
C GLY A 100 11.25 -18.20 0.10
N ILE A 101 11.83 -17.89 1.26
CA ILE A 101 11.35 -18.37 2.57
C ILE A 101 10.77 -17.21 3.38
N TRP A 102 9.49 -17.32 3.70
CA TRP A 102 8.72 -16.30 4.41
C TRP A 102 8.19 -16.83 5.74
N GLY A 103 8.44 -16.13 6.84
CA GLY A 103 8.02 -16.52 8.18
C GLY A 103 7.06 -15.52 8.79
N CYS A 104 5.94 -16.03 9.31
CA CYS A 104 5.02 -15.29 10.16
C CYS A 104 5.60 -15.13 11.57
N LYS A 105 5.65 -13.90 12.09
CA LYS A 105 6.12 -13.68 13.47
C LYS A 105 5.12 -14.18 14.52
N ASP A 106 3.84 -13.93 14.31
CA ASP A 106 2.80 -14.21 15.31
C ASP A 106 2.45 -15.70 15.39
N CYS A 107 2.40 -16.36 14.23
CA CYS A 107 1.91 -17.73 14.09
C CYS A 107 3.03 -18.76 13.90
N GLY A 108 4.28 -18.33 13.78
CA GLY A 108 5.46 -19.21 13.57
C GLY A 108 5.50 -19.94 12.23
N LYS A 109 4.39 -19.97 11.47
CA LYS A 109 4.29 -20.68 10.20
C LYS A 109 5.24 -20.09 9.16
N VAL A 110 5.94 -20.99 8.47
CA VAL A 110 6.86 -20.68 7.38
C VAL A 110 6.20 -21.10 6.06
N LYS A 111 6.21 -20.21 5.08
CA LYS A 111 5.65 -20.41 3.75
C LYS A 111 6.73 -20.19 2.70
N ALA A 112 6.80 -21.08 1.72
CA ALA A 112 7.60 -20.88 0.52
C ALA A 112 6.86 -19.96 -0.46
N GLY A 113 7.58 -19.05 -1.10
CA GLY A 113 7.01 -18.03 -1.97
C GLY A 113 8.02 -17.43 -2.94
N GLY A 114 7.72 -16.26 -3.47
CA GLY A 114 8.61 -15.55 -4.39
C GLY A 114 9.89 -15.01 -3.71
N ALA A 115 10.88 -14.65 -4.52
CA ALA A 115 12.15 -14.11 -4.03
C ALA A 115 11.99 -12.76 -3.30
N TYR A 116 11.13 -11.88 -3.83
CA TYR A 116 10.92 -10.50 -3.34
C TYR A 116 9.47 -10.20 -2.94
N THR A 117 8.53 -11.09 -3.25
CA THR A 117 7.10 -10.99 -2.91
C THR A 117 6.62 -12.33 -2.37
N LEU A 118 5.65 -12.33 -1.45
CA LEU A 118 5.11 -13.57 -0.86
C LEU A 118 4.46 -14.47 -1.92
N ASN A 119 3.55 -13.90 -2.72
CA ASN A 119 2.81 -14.61 -3.77
C ASN A 119 3.22 -14.02 -5.13
N THR A 120 3.67 -14.86 -6.07
CA THR A 120 3.91 -14.46 -7.46
C THR A 120 2.63 -14.65 -8.29
N ALA A 121 2.50 -13.91 -9.39
CA ALA A 121 1.33 -14.01 -10.27
C ALA A 121 1.15 -15.45 -10.81
N SER A 122 2.24 -16.10 -11.21
CA SER A 122 2.26 -17.50 -11.64
C SER A 122 1.82 -18.47 -10.53
N ALA A 123 2.24 -18.25 -9.29
CA ALA A 123 1.81 -19.12 -8.18
C ALA A 123 0.33 -18.92 -7.83
N VAL A 124 -0.23 -17.73 -8.05
CA VAL A 124 -1.66 -17.48 -7.84
C VAL A 124 -2.48 -18.21 -8.91
N THR A 125 -2.07 -18.14 -10.19
CA THR A 125 -2.78 -18.83 -11.28
C THR A 125 -2.67 -20.34 -11.18
N VAL A 126 -1.49 -20.88 -10.82
CA VAL A 126 -1.34 -22.33 -10.62
C VAL A 126 -2.22 -22.85 -9.48
N ARG A 127 -2.37 -22.08 -8.39
CA ARG A 127 -3.28 -22.46 -7.29
C ARG A 127 -4.73 -22.54 -7.75
N SER A 128 -5.20 -21.61 -8.58
CA SER A 128 -6.58 -21.64 -9.08
C SER A 128 -6.80 -22.73 -10.14
N THR A 129 -5.82 -22.98 -11.02
CA THR A 129 -5.94 -24.05 -12.02
C THR A 129 -5.97 -25.43 -11.38
N ILE A 130 -5.07 -25.70 -10.42
CA ILE A 130 -5.06 -26.99 -9.69
C ILE A 130 -6.39 -27.21 -8.98
N ARG A 131 -6.92 -26.17 -8.31
CA ARG A 131 -8.21 -26.26 -7.64
C ARG A 131 -9.32 -26.68 -8.62
N ARG A 132 -9.44 -25.97 -9.76
CA ARG A 132 -10.44 -26.26 -10.79
C ARG A 132 -10.30 -27.67 -11.34
N LEU A 133 -9.07 -28.13 -11.60
CA LEU A 133 -8.82 -29.47 -12.14
C LEU A 133 -9.23 -30.57 -11.15
N ARG A 134 -8.99 -30.38 -9.84
CA ARG A 134 -9.41 -31.34 -8.82
C ARG A 134 -10.93 -31.46 -8.71
N GLU A 135 -11.64 -30.32 -8.73
CA GLU A 135 -13.11 -30.29 -8.72
C GLU A 135 -13.71 -31.05 -9.92
N GLN A 136 -13.05 -31.03 -11.09
CA GLN A 136 -13.49 -31.75 -12.29
C GLN A 136 -13.26 -33.25 -12.26
N THR A 137 -12.22 -33.73 -11.57
CA THR A 137 -11.89 -35.17 -11.50
C THR A 137 -12.66 -35.91 -10.41
N GLU A 138 -13.14 -35.20 -9.40
CA GLU A 138 -13.87 -35.76 -8.26
C GLU A 138 -15.41 -35.69 -8.43
N SER A 139 -15.88 -35.12 -9.55
CA SER A 139 -17.28 -35.14 -9.99
C SER A 139 -17.52 -36.29 -10.96
#